data_AF-A0A6L3A5P3-F1
#
_entry.id   AF-A0A6L3A5P3-F1
#
_cell.length_a   1.000
_cell.length_b   1.000
_cell.length_c   1.000
_cell.angle_alpha   90.00
_cell.angle_beta   90.00
_cell.angle_gamma   90.00
#
_symmetry.space_group_name_H-M   'P 1'
#
loop_
_entity.id
_entity.type
_entity.pdbx_description
1 polymer ?
#
loop_
_entity_poly.entity_id
_entity_poly.type
_entity_poly.pdbx_seq_one_letter_code
_entity_poly.pdbx_strand_id
1 'polypeptide(L)'
;MLGLGVAGCVFLGVGGCGNFGNALPESLDLTLPDETTDKAVRGGGAATLENSRWQLFNAETGRYIGEFVFVEDGALDSVIENNVIGAEVFGDTILADGAVHATEVEGLSYRAATYGVENESGFAYEARAIVTFAGVRVATGRATAVGTHDGDQMEGTFSYRIRVEESAASALPANLRTEDEFPVYGVRVTGE
;
A
#
# COMPACT_ATOMS: atom_id res chain seq x y z
N MET A 1 27.75 54.61 35.70
CA MET A 1 27.65 53.23 36.19
C MET A 1 26.58 52.56 35.34
N LEU A 2 26.92 51.77 34.32
CA LEU A 2 27.16 50.30 34.38
C LEU A 2 25.98 49.59 35.08
N GLY A 3 25.25 48.63 34.48
CA GLY A 3 25.39 47.88 33.22
C GLY A 3 24.01 47.63 32.59
N LEU A 4 23.92 47.48 31.26
CA LEU A 4 24.13 46.23 30.52
C LEU A 4 23.39 45.02 31.13
N GLY A 5 22.21 44.75 30.57
CA GLY A 5 21.45 43.52 30.76
C GLY A 5 20.53 43.33 29.55
N VAL A 6 21.13 43.05 28.38
CA VAL A 6 20.41 42.58 27.19
C VAL A 6 19.95 41.16 27.52
N ALA A 7 18.71 41.01 27.99
CA ALA A 7 18.06 39.72 28.13
C ALA A 7 17.48 39.33 26.76
N GLY A 8 17.90 38.16 26.29
CA GLY A 8 17.85 37.76 24.89
C GLY A 8 16.46 37.56 24.30
N CYS A 9 16.34 37.96 23.04
CA CYS A 9 15.64 37.14 22.06
C CYS A 9 16.46 35.86 21.83
N VAL A 10 15.83 34.83 21.22
CA VAL A 10 16.43 33.63 20.57
C VAL A 10 16.15 32.29 21.31
N PHE A 11 14.93 31.75 21.18
CA PHE A 11 14.59 30.62 20.28
C PHE A 11 13.19 30.06 20.62
N LEU A 12 12.21 30.38 19.79
CA LEU A 12 11.06 29.53 19.53
C LEU A 12 11.56 28.37 18.65
N GLY A 13 11.61 27.16 19.19
CA GLY A 13 11.83 25.91 18.47
C GLY A 13 11.19 24.81 19.30
N VAL A 14 9.91 24.47 19.12
CA VAL A 14 9.42 23.60 18.03
C VAL A 14 10.31 22.38 17.81
N GLY A 15 10.65 21.66 18.89
CA GLY A 15 11.03 20.26 18.82
C GLY A 15 9.76 19.41 18.95
N GLY A 16 9.07 19.21 17.82
CA GLY A 16 7.79 18.50 17.77
C GLY A 16 7.87 17.13 18.43
N CYS A 17 6.93 16.87 19.35
CA CYS A 17 6.56 15.51 19.73
C CYS A 17 6.32 14.70 18.45
N GLY A 18 7.00 13.57 18.35
CA GLY A 18 7.15 12.79 17.13
C GLY A 18 5.83 12.50 16.42
N ASN A 19 5.64 13.14 15.27
CA ASN A 19 4.57 12.82 14.33
C ASN A 19 5.00 11.69 13.36
N PHE A 20 5.91 10.82 13.80
CA PHE A 20 6.61 9.83 12.94
C PHE A 20 5.85 8.51 12.75
N GLY A 21 4.58 8.41 13.14
CA GLY A 21 3.84 7.14 13.11
C GLY A 21 2.87 6.94 11.94
N ASN A 22 2.32 8.00 11.35
CA ASN A 22 1.07 7.89 10.58
C ASN A 22 1.18 8.34 9.11
N ALA A 23 2.36 8.75 8.65
CA ALA A 23 2.57 9.17 7.28
C ALA A 23 3.06 8.01 6.40
N LEU A 24 2.56 7.94 5.17
CA LEU A 24 3.07 7.05 4.14
C LEU A 24 4.41 7.60 3.61
N PRO A 25 5.42 6.75 3.36
CA PRO A 25 6.72 7.21 2.89
C PRO A 25 6.62 7.86 1.50
N GLU A 26 7.53 8.78 1.18
CA GLU A 26 7.58 9.42 -0.15
C GLU A 26 8.11 8.48 -1.24
N SER A 27 8.91 7.48 -0.86
CA SER A 27 9.51 6.51 -1.78
C SER A 27 9.90 5.23 -1.06
N LEU A 28 10.04 4.14 -1.81
CA LEU A 28 10.50 2.83 -1.35
C LEU A 28 11.52 2.24 -2.33
N ASP A 29 12.41 1.41 -1.80
CA ASP A 29 13.26 0.57 -2.64
C ASP A 29 12.50 -0.74 -2.92
N LEU A 30 12.30 -1.06 -4.21
CA LEU A 30 11.60 -2.27 -4.66
C LEU A 30 12.54 -3.17 -5.46
N THR A 31 12.46 -4.48 -5.21
CA THR A 31 13.26 -5.48 -5.91
C THR A 31 12.49 -6.03 -7.10
N LEU A 32 13.12 -5.97 -8.27
CA LEU A 32 12.59 -6.45 -9.56
C LEU A 32 12.89 -7.95 -9.77
N PRO A 33 12.29 -8.59 -10.79
CA PRO A 33 12.50 -10.02 -11.06
C PRO A 33 13.96 -10.42 -11.32
N ASP A 34 14.79 -9.51 -11.84
CA ASP A 34 16.23 -9.70 -12.04
C ASP A 34 17.08 -9.46 -10.77
N GLU A 35 16.44 -9.35 -9.61
CA GLU A 35 17.04 -9.05 -8.30
C GLU A 35 17.65 -7.64 -8.18
N THR A 36 17.54 -6.80 -9.22
CA THR A 36 17.92 -5.39 -9.10
C THR A 36 16.93 -4.65 -8.21
N THR A 37 17.39 -3.55 -7.62
CA THR A 37 16.55 -2.71 -6.76
C THR A 37 16.50 -1.31 -7.33
N ASP A 38 15.30 -0.74 -7.42
CA ASP A 38 15.09 0.63 -7.86
C ASP A 38 14.15 1.37 -6.91
N LYS A 39 14.24 2.70 -6.95
CA LYS A 39 13.54 3.60 -6.07
C LYS A 39 12.18 3.98 -6.66
N ALA A 40 11.13 3.38 -6.13
CA ALA A 40 9.75 3.70 -6.44
C ALA A 40 9.28 4.96 -5.69
N VAL A 41 8.74 5.94 -6.40
CA VAL A 41 8.13 7.14 -5.80
C VAL A 41 6.67 6.85 -5.46
N ARG A 42 6.15 7.46 -4.40
CA ARG A 42 4.74 7.34 -4.03
C ARG A 42 3.84 7.85 -5.15
N GLY A 43 2.84 7.05 -5.52
CA GLY A 43 1.97 7.30 -6.67
C GLY A 43 2.67 7.07 -8.01
N GLY A 44 3.89 6.54 -8.02
CA GLY A 44 4.55 6.06 -9.23
C GLY A 44 4.11 4.64 -9.57
N GLY A 45 4.16 4.31 -10.85
CA GLY A 45 3.65 3.07 -11.40
C GLY A 45 4.59 2.34 -12.35
N ALA A 46 4.13 1.19 -12.83
CA ALA A 46 4.73 0.49 -13.96
C ALA A 46 4.00 0.97 -15.22
N ALA A 47 4.64 1.79 -16.07
CA ALA A 47 4.00 2.43 -17.21
C ALA A 47 3.42 1.39 -18.20
N THR A 48 4.00 0.20 -18.28
CA THR A 48 3.47 -0.92 -19.08
C THR A 48 2.10 -1.44 -18.60
N LEU A 49 1.72 -1.13 -17.36
CA LEU A 49 0.40 -1.43 -16.78
C LEU A 49 -0.56 -0.23 -16.84
N GLU A 50 -0.22 0.88 -17.50
CA GLU A 50 -1.08 2.06 -17.55
C GLU A 50 -2.49 1.76 -18.11
N ASN A 51 -3.49 2.47 -17.58
CA ASN A 51 -4.88 2.42 -18.06
C ASN A 51 -5.41 0.99 -18.23
N SER A 52 -5.17 0.15 -17.24
CA SER A 52 -5.46 -1.28 -17.33
C SER A 52 -6.12 -1.81 -16.07
N ARG A 53 -6.82 -2.92 -16.26
CA ARG A 53 -7.53 -3.62 -15.20
C ARG A 53 -7.18 -5.10 -15.31
N TRP A 54 -6.83 -5.70 -14.19
CA TRP A 54 -6.32 -7.06 -14.13
C TRP A 54 -7.04 -7.87 -13.06
N GLN A 55 -7.63 -8.99 -13.46
CA GLN A 55 -8.15 -9.97 -12.52
C GLN A 55 -7.04 -10.92 -12.12
N LEU A 56 -6.82 -11.08 -10.82
CA LEU A 56 -5.75 -11.89 -10.25
C LEU A 56 -6.30 -13.21 -9.72
N PHE A 57 -5.55 -14.27 -10.02
CA PHE A 57 -5.87 -15.64 -9.63
C PHE A 57 -4.65 -16.28 -8.96
N ASN A 58 -4.91 -17.08 -7.93
CA ASN A 58 -3.88 -17.91 -7.32
C ASN A 58 -3.51 -19.01 -8.33
N ALA A 59 -2.24 -19.08 -8.74
CA ALA A 59 -1.81 -19.94 -9.83
C ALA A 59 -1.86 -21.44 -9.50
N GLU A 60 -1.77 -21.81 -8.22
CA GLU A 60 -1.83 -23.20 -7.77
C GLU A 60 -3.26 -23.73 -7.70
N THR A 61 -4.20 -22.88 -7.30
CA THR A 61 -5.58 -23.29 -6.98
C THR A 61 -6.60 -22.81 -8.02
N GLY A 62 -6.24 -21.86 -8.88
CA GLY A 62 -7.14 -21.18 -9.81
C GLY A 62 -8.17 -20.28 -9.11
N ARG A 63 -8.03 -20.05 -7.80
CA ARG A 63 -8.98 -19.24 -7.03
C ARG A 63 -8.80 -17.76 -7.40
N TYR A 64 -9.91 -17.09 -7.71
CA TYR A 64 -9.95 -15.64 -7.88
C TYR A 64 -9.62 -14.93 -6.55
N ILE A 65 -8.67 -14.01 -6.61
CA ILE A 65 -8.17 -13.24 -5.45
C ILE A 65 -8.84 -11.87 -5.41
N GLY A 66 -8.86 -11.19 -6.55
CA GLY A 66 -9.29 -9.80 -6.65
C GLY A 66 -8.90 -9.17 -7.97
N GLU A 67 -9.06 -7.86 -8.05
CA GLU A 67 -8.81 -7.07 -9.25
C GLU A 67 -7.94 -5.85 -8.90
N PHE A 68 -6.99 -5.56 -9.78
CA PHE A 68 -6.15 -4.36 -9.76
C PHE A 68 -6.55 -3.42 -10.87
N VAL A 69 -6.72 -2.14 -10.52
CA VAL A 69 -7.04 -1.07 -11.47
C VAL A 69 -5.89 -0.07 -11.48
N PHE A 70 -5.28 0.13 -12.64
CA PHE A 70 -4.16 1.04 -12.86
C PHE A 70 -4.59 2.26 -13.69
N VAL A 71 -4.07 3.42 -13.34
CA VAL A 71 -4.31 4.71 -14.03
C VAL A 71 -3.23 5.02 -15.07
N GLU A 72 -3.28 6.22 -15.66
CA GLU A 72 -2.45 6.65 -16.81
C GLU A 72 -0.94 6.63 -16.54
N ASP A 73 -0.49 6.74 -15.30
CA ASP A 73 0.93 6.66 -14.93
C ASP A 73 1.35 5.25 -14.48
N GLY A 74 0.46 4.26 -14.67
CA GLY A 74 0.66 2.89 -14.21
C GLY A 74 0.59 2.73 -12.69
N ALA A 75 0.23 3.78 -11.95
CA ALA A 75 -0.01 3.67 -10.51
C ALA A 75 -1.31 2.90 -10.29
N LEU A 76 -1.33 2.11 -9.22
CA LEU A 76 -2.56 1.43 -8.83
C LEU A 76 -3.50 2.45 -8.18
N ASP A 77 -4.72 2.53 -8.71
CA ASP A 77 -5.78 3.38 -8.18
C ASP A 77 -6.57 2.64 -7.10
N SER A 78 -6.94 1.39 -7.40
CA SER A 78 -7.75 0.58 -6.51
C SER A 78 -7.42 -0.92 -6.57
N VAL A 79 -7.60 -1.56 -5.41
CA VAL A 79 -7.69 -3.02 -5.26
C VAL A 79 -9.11 -3.39 -4.90
N ILE A 80 -9.71 -4.31 -5.64
CA ILE A 80 -11.00 -4.93 -5.31
C ILE A 80 -10.70 -6.35 -4.84
N GLU A 81 -10.75 -6.60 -3.53
CA GLU A 81 -10.48 -7.93 -2.97
C GLU A 81 -11.76 -8.79 -2.95
N ASN A 82 -11.66 -10.05 -3.36
CA ASN A 82 -12.83 -10.94 -3.42
C ASN A 82 -13.27 -11.45 -2.04
N ASN A 83 -12.34 -11.62 -1.09
CA ASN A 83 -12.67 -12.17 0.24
C ASN A 83 -11.46 -12.23 1.20
N VAL A 84 -10.47 -11.37 1.00
CA VAL A 84 -9.30 -11.32 1.88
C VAL A 84 -9.57 -10.29 2.99
N ILE A 85 -8.85 -10.43 4.09
CA ILE A 85 -8.90 -9.58 5.28
C ILE A 85 -8.78 -8.09 4.99
N GLY A 86 -8.17 -7.71 3.87
CA GLY A 86 -8.16 -6.32 3.46
C GLY A 86 -9.58 -5.77 3.36
N ALA A 87 -10.55 -6.54 2.87
CA ALA A 87 -11.94 -6.12 2.82
C ALA A 87 -12.56 -5.85 4.21
N GLU A 88 -12.25 -6.68 5.22
CA GLU A 88 -12.76 -6.47 6.58
C GLU A 88 -12.19 -5.20 7.24
N VAL A 89 -10.97 -4.80 6.86
CA VAL A 89 -10.26 -3.66 7.49
C VAL A 89 -10.40 -2.38 6.68
N PHE A 90 -10.35 -2.46 5.35
CA PHE A 90 -10.31 -1.34 4.41
C PHE A 90 -11.62 -1.16 3.62
N GLY A 91 -12.53 -2.15 3.66
CA GLY A 91 -13.73 -2.22 2.82
C GLY A 91 -13.47 -2.95 1.50
N ASP A 92 -14.55 -3.22 0.74
CA ASP A 92 -14.52 -4.00 -0.51
C ASP A 92 -13.62 -3.40 -1.61
N THR A 93 -13.27 -2.12 -1.48
CA THR A 93 -12.35 -1.41 -2.39
C THR A 93 -11.34 -0.62 -1.58
N ILE A 94 -10.06 -0.90 -1.83
CA ILE A 94 -8.94 -0.20 -1.21
C ILE A 94 -8.48 0.88 -2.18
N LEU A 95 -8.75 2.14 -1.86
CA LEU A 95 -8.29 3.29 -2.65
C LEU A 95 -6.88 3.69 -2.25
N ALA A 96 -5.99 3.78 -3.23
CA ALA A 96 -4.56 3.97 -3.00
C ALA A 96 -4.07 5.38 -3.41
N ASP A 97 -4.91 6.37 -3.15
CA ASP A 97 -4.77 7.79 -3.50
C ASP A 97 -4.05 8.66 -2.44
N GLY A 98 -3.60 8.06 -1.34
CA GLY A 98 -2.97 8.73 -0.20
C GLY A 98 -3.92 9.54 0.71
N ALA A 99 -5.22 9.56 0.39
CA ALA A 99 -6.24 10.28 1.13
C ALA A 99 -6.74 9.49 2.35
N VAL A 100 -7.41 10.18 3.28
CA VAL A 100 -8.05 9.53 4.43
C VAL A 100 -9.43 9.05 4.02
N HIS A 101 -9.65 7.76 4.12
CA HIS A 101 -10.94 7.12 3.89
C HIS A 101 -11.43 6.51 5.19
N ALA A 102 -12.67 6.80 5.57
CA ALA A 102 -13.32 6.13 6.69
C ALA A 102 -13.92 4.80 6.22
N THR A 103 -13.88 3.78 7.07
CA THR A 103 -14.54 2.50 6.79
C THR A 103 -15.77 2.34 7.68
N GLU A 104 -16.67 1.44 7.28
CA GLU A 104 -17.88 1.15 8.05
C GLU A 104 -17.61 0.41 9.36
N VAL A 105 -16.41 -0.16 9.53
CA VAL A 105 -16.03 -0.91 10.72
C VAL A 105 -15.57 0.05 11.80
N GLU A 106 -16.47 0.29 12.75
CA GLU A 106 -16.20 0.82 14.09
C GLU A 106 -15.37 2.12 14.14
N GLY A 107 -15.47 2.99 13.13
CA GLY A 107 -14.78 4.29 13.13
C GLY A 107 -13.28 4.20 12.78
N LEU A 108 -12.87 3.13 12.09
CA LEU A 108 -11.56 3.05 11.48
C LEU A 108 -11.42 4.05 10.32
N SER A 109 -10.21 4.58 10.16
CA SER A 109 -9.82 5.38 9.00
C SER A 109 -8.51 4.86 8.46
N TYR A 110 -8.39 4.76 7.15
CA TYR A 110 -7.15 4.35 6.49
C TYR A 110 -6.62 5.41 5.55
N ARG A 111 -5.32 5.29 5.26
CA ARG A 111 -4.64 5.93 4.12
C ARG A 111 -3.87 4.84 3.41
N ALA A 112 -3.93 4.79 2.08
CA ALA A 112 -3.11 3.88 1.30
C ALA A 112 -2.43 4.59 0.14
N ALA A 113 -1.25 4.11 -0.26
CA ALA A 113 -0.54 4.61 -1.43
C ALA A 113 0.29 3.52 -2.08
N THR A 114 0.76 3.83 -3.27
CA THR A 114 1.29 2.87 -4.23
C THR A 114 2.68 3.24 -4.66
N TYR A 115 3.47 2.23 -4.99
CA TYR A 115 4.87 2.36 -5.36
C TYR A 115 5.14 1.31 -6.43
N GLY A 116 5.44 1.74 -7.66
CA GLY A 116 5.76 0.86 -8.77
C GLY A 116 7.08 1.25 -9.44
N VAL A 117 7.81 0.24 -9.91
CA VAL A 117 8.97 0.35 -10.81
C VAL A 117 8.90 -0.75 -11.85
N GLU A 118 9.51 -0.51 -13.01
CA GLU A 118 9.63 -1.48 -14.09
C GLU A 118 10.97 -1.35 -14.81
N ASN A 119 11.44 -2.47 -15.36
CA ASN A 119 12.57 -2.53 -16.28
C ASN A 119 12.35 -3.65 -17.32
N GLU A 120 13.38 -3.98 -18.10
CA GLU A 120 13.31 -5.03 -19.12
C GLU A 120 13.00 -6.43 -18.56
N SER A 121 13.25 -6.66 -17.26
CA SER A 121 12.99 -7.95 -16.59
C SER A 121 11.55 -8.11 -16.10
N GLY A 122 10.78 -7.01 -16.03
CA GLY A 122 9.41 -7.00 -15.54
C GLY A 122 9.11 -5.82 -14.63
N PHE A 123 8.18 -6.00 -13.69
CA PHE A 123 7.71 -4.97 -12.78
C PHE A 123 7.78 -5.43 -11.33
N ALA A 124 7.83 -4.45 -10.44
CA ALA A 124 7.63 -4.63 -9.02
C ALA A 124 6.72 -3.53 -8.48
N TYR A 125 5.78 -3.94 -7.63
CA TYR A 125 4.75 -3.07 -7.10
C TYR A 125 4.54 -3.32 -5.61
N GLU A 126 4.25 -2.26 -4.86
CA GLU A 126 3.83 -2.32 -3.47
C GLU A 126 2.70 -1.33 -3.18
N ALA A 127 1.59 -1.82 -2.63
CA ALA A 127 0.58 -1.00 -1.94
C ALA A 127 0.90 -1.00 -0.44
N ARG A 128 0.92 0.17 0.18
CA ARG A 128 0.97 0.32 1.65
C ARG A 128 -0.28 0.97 2.16
N ALA A 129 -0.80 0.48 3.27
CA ALA A 129 -1.89 1.07 4.00
C ALA A 129 -1.54 1.28 5.47
N ILE A 130 -2.05 2.36 6.06
CA ILE A 130 -2.00 2.66 7.49
C ILE A 130 -3.44 2.80 7.95
N VAL A 131 -3.80 2.08 9.02
CA VAL A 131 -5.13 2.12 9.64
C VAL A 131 -5.01 2.80 10.99
N THR A 132 -5.95 3.70 11.27
CA THR A 132 -6.04 4.46 12.51
C THR A 132 -7.43 4.39 13.14
N PHE A 133 -7.48 4.39 14.47
CA PHE A 133 -8.69 4.55 15.26
C PHE A 133 -8.48 5.72 16.23
N ALA A 134 -9.38 6.70 16.20
CA ALA A 134 -9.24 7.94 16.99
C ALA A 134 -7.85 8.62 16.85
N GLY A 135 -7.25 8.56 15.65
CA GLY A 135 -5.94 9.14 15.34
C GLY A 135 -4.73 8.29 15.78
N VAL A 136 -4.95 7.15 16.44
CA VAL A 136 -3.90 6.21 16.84
C VAL A 136 -3.76 5.14 15.77
N ARG A 137 -2.54 4.84 15.31
CA ARG A 137 -2.29 3.72 14.40
C ARG A 137 -2.62 2.40 15.09
N VAL A 138 -3.41 1.57 14.41
CA VAL A 138 -3.87 0.27 14.91
C VAL A 138 -3.47 -0.89 14.02
N ALA A 139 -3.23 -0.62 12.72
CA ALA A 139 -2.70 -1.61 11.81
C ALA A 139 -1.92 -0.98 10.65
N THR A 140 -1.10 -1.79 10.00
CA THR A 140 -0.51 -1.49 8.69
C THR A 140 -0.76 -2.66 7.73
N GLY A 141 -0.99 -2.35 6.46
CA GLY A 141 -1.13 -3.31 5.38
C GLY A 141 -0.04 -3.11 4.33
N ARG A 142 0.44 -4.21 3.77
CA ARG A 142 1.35 -4.25 2.63
C ARG A 142 0.83 -5.29 1.65
N ALA A 143 0.71 -4.96 0.38
CA ALA A 143 0.48 -5.91 -0.70
C ALA A 143 1.54 -5.70 -1.77
N THR A 144 2.18 -6.74 -2.25
CA THR A 144 3.24 -6.66 -3.25
C THR A 144 2.95 -7.56 -4.44
N ALA A 145 3.28 -7.12 -5.64
CA ALA A 145 3.30 -7.93 -6.84
C ALA A 145 4.66 -7.77 -7.53
N VAL A 146 5.32 -8.87 -7.84
CA VAL A 146 6.57 -8.89 -8.62
C VAL A 146 6.41 -9.91 -9.71
N GLY A 147 6.69 -9.52 -10.96
CA GLY A 147 6.40 -10.40 -12.08
C GLY A 147 6.66 -9.79 -13.45
N THR A 148 6.13 -10.46 -14.46
CA THR A 148 6.18 -10.08 -15.87
C THR A 148 4.77 -10.04 -16.44
N HIS A 149 4.61 -9.42 -17.61
CA HIS A 149 3.39 -9.53 -18.39
C HIS A 149 3.70 -9.47 -19.89
N ASP A 150 2.82 -10.02 -20.72
CA ASP A 150 2.91 -9.97 -22.19
C ASP A 150 1.91 -8.98 -22.83
N GLY A 151 1.10 -8.32 -22.01
CA GLY A 151 0.08 -7.34 -22.42
C GLY A 151 -1.36 -7.85 -22.25
N ASP A 152 -1.53 -9.17 -22.17
CA ASP A 152 -2.82 -9.85 -21.96
C ASP A 152 -2.81 -10.70 -20.67
N GLN A 153 -1.65 -11.25 -20.32
CA GLN A 153 -1.41 -12.06 -19.13
C GLN A 153 -0.27 -11.49 -18.30
N MET A 154 -0.42 -11.59 -16.99
CA MET A 154 0.57 -11.27 -15.97
C MET A 154 0.94 -12.54 -15.23
N GLU A 155 2.20 -12.76 -14.91
CA GLU A 155 2.66 -13.88 -14.09
C GLU A 155 3.65 -13.40 -13.04
N GLY A 156 3.60 -13.96 -11.83
CA GLY A 156 4.55 -13.58 -10.79
C GLY A 156 4.18 -14.09 -9.41
N THR A 157 4.65 -13.36 -8.40
CA THR A 157 4.35 -13.62 -7.00
C THR A 157 3.55 -12.45 -6.43
N PHE A 158 2.46 -12.79 -5.76
CA PHE A 158 1.73 -11.85 -4.92
C PHE A 158 1.99 -12.19 -3.46
N SER A 159 2.27 -11.16 -2.65
CA SER A 159 2.31 -11.30 -1.20
C SER A 159 1.43 -10.24 -0.57
N TYR A 160 0.85 -10.57 0.58
CA TYR A 160 0.24 -9.56 1.42
C TYR A 160 0.63 -9.80 2.88
N ARG A 161 0.68 -8.71 3.64
CA ARG A 161 0.94 -8.75 5.07
C ARG A 161 0.19 -7.62 5.77
N ILE A 162 -0.57 -7.96 6.79
CA ILE A 162 -1.25 -7.04 7.69
C ILE A 162 -0.63 -7.20 9.07
N ARG A 163 -0.15 -6.10 9.66
CA ARG A 163 0.38 -6.07 11.02
C ARG A 163 -0.56 -5.25 11.89
N VAL A 164 -1.05 -5.88 12.94
CA VAL A 164 -1.90 -5.26 13.96
C VAL A 164 -1.02 -4.85 15.12
N GLU A 165 -1.19 -3.61 15.59
CA GLU A 165 -0.49 -3.14 16.80
C GLU A 165 -1.05 -3.88 18.02
N GLU A 166 -0.19 -4.31 18.94
CA GLU A 166 -0.58 -5.15 20.09
C GLU A 166 -1.71 -4.52 20.92
N SER A 167 -1.69 -3.18 21.07
CA SER A 167 -2.72 -2.41 21.76
C SER A 167 -4.10 -2.45 21.08
N ALA A 168 -4.17 -2.86 19.82
CA ALA A 168 -5.38 -2.94 19.03
C ALA A 168 -5.80 -4.38 18.70
N ALA A 169 -5.06 -5.38 19.18
CA ALA A 169 -5.32 -6.79 18.89
C ALA A 169 -6.72 -7.24 19.36
N SER A 170 -7.28 -6.62 20.40
CA SER A 170 -8.65 -6.92 20.87
C SER A 170 -9.76 -6.29 20.03
N ALA A 171 -9.44 -5.33 19.17
CA ALA A 171 -10.41 -4.62 18.33
C ALA A 171 -10.53 -5.21 16.92
N LEU A 172 -9.74 -6.23 16.58
CA LEU A 172 -9.76 -6.86 15.27
C LEU A 172 -10.25 -8.32 15.34
N PRO A 173 -10.79 -8.84 14.22
CA PRO A 173 -11.26 -10.23 14.14
C PRO A 173 -10.17 -11.23 14.55
N ALA A 174 -10.51 -12.17 15.44
CA ALA A 174 -9.57 -13.17 15.96
C ALA A 174 -9.01 -14.14 14.88
N ASN A 175 -9.60 -14.13 13.68
CA ASN A 175 -9.31 -15.06 12.59
C ASN A 175 -8.47 -14.42 11.47
N LEU A 176 -7.88 -13.25 11.73
CA LEU A 176 -7.10 -12.50 10.75
C LEU A 176 -5.87 -13.32 10.29
N ARG A 177 -5.89 -13.91 9.08
CA ARG A 177 -4.67 -14.23 8.31
C ARG A 177 -3.86 -12.95 8.04
N THR A 178 -2.83 -12.74 8.85
CA THR A 178 -1.98 -11.55 8.79
C THR A 178 -0.93 -11.58 7.69
N GLU A 179 -0.74 -12.69 6.98
CA GLU A 179 0.19 -12.77 5.85
C GLU A 179 -0.10 -13.98 4.96
N ASP A 180 0.21 -13.83 3.68
CA ASP A 180 0.24 -14.92 2.69
C ASP A 180 1.20 -14.53 1.55
N GLU A 181 1.73 -15.52 0.87
CA GLU A 181 2.55 -15.37 -0.32
C GLU A 181 2.31 -16.56 -1.23
N PHE A 182 1.98 -16.29 -2.49
CA PHE A 182 1.68 -17.35 -3.44
C PHE A 182 1.93 -16.90 -4.88
N PRO A 183 2.20 -17.85 -5.80
CA PRO A 183 2.27 -17.55 -7.21
C PRO A 183 0.90 -17.10 -7.73
N VAL A 184 0.92 -16.14 -8.65
CA VAL A 184 -0.27 -15.57 -9.27
C VAL A 184 -0.15 -15.55 -10.78
N TYR A 185 -1.29 -15.65 -11.43
CA TYR A 185 -1.45 -15.13 -12.79
C TYR A 185 -2.58 -14.11 -12.82
N GLY A 186 -2.41 -13.09 -13.65
CA GLY A 186 -3.38 -12.05 -13.92
C GLY A 186 -3.88 -12.14 -15.35
N VAL A 187 -5.16 -11.84 -15.56
CA VAL A 187 -5.75 -11.71 -16.89
C VAL A 187 -6.26 -10.30 -17.07
N ARG A 188 -5.89 -9.66 -18.18
CA ARG A 188 -6.38 -8.33 -18.50
C ARG A 188 -7.88 -8.35 -18.77
N VAL A 189 -8.61 -7.45 -18.13
CA VAL A 189 -10.03 -7.25 -18.40
C VAL A 189 -10.16 -6.38 -19.65
N THR A 190 -10.94 -6.86 -20.63
CA THR A 190 -11.20 -6.15 -21.88
C THR A 190 -12.68 -5.79 -21.97
N GLY A 191 -12.98 -4.52 -22.28
CA GLY A 191 -14.34 -3.98 -22.33
C GLY A 191 -14.77 -3.22 -21.07
N GLU A 192 -15.73 -2.31 -21.24
CA GLU A 192 -16.40 -1.56 -20.15
C GLU A 192 -17.49 -2.37 -19.47
#